data_AF-A0AAU6Q7B8-F1
#
_entry.id   AF-A0AAU6Q7B8-F1
#
_cell.length_a   1.000
_cell.length_b   1.000
_cell.length_c   1.000
_cell.angle_alpha   90.00
_cell.angle_beta   90.00
_cell.angle_gamma   90.00
#
_symmetry.space_group_name_H-M   'P 1'
#
loop_
_entity.id
_entity.type
_entity.pdbx_description
1 polymer ?
#
loop_
_entity_poly.entity_id
_entity_poly.type
_entity_poly.pdbx_seq_one_letter_code
_entity_poly.pdbx_strand_id
1 'polypeptide(L)'
;MTLPVPPTLFRTAHPHPGSALERAYHLVDQLAGSALQRDRDPGPPATEVQALRSARLLDLTVPRAHGGQGADWPSALEIVRVLSHDGSGNLT
;
A
#
# COMPACT_ATOMS: atom_id res chain seq x y z
N MET A 1 3.61 -14.03 -39.88
CA MET A 1 4.51 -12.99 -39.35
C MET A 1 4.33 -12.97 -37.84
N THR A 2 5.09 -13.78 -37.11
CA THR A 2 4.99 -13.91 -35.65
C THR A 2 5.80 -12.79 -35.01
N LEU A 3 5.14 -11.87 -34.32
CA LEU A 3 5.83 -10.96 -33.41
C LEU A 3 6.27 -11.77 -32.18
N PRO A 4 7.53 -11.66 -31.74
CA PRO A 4 7.97 -12.31 -30.51
C PRO A 4 7.18 -11.71 -29.33
N VAL A 5 6.52 -12.57 -28.55
CA VAL A 5 6.01 -12.18 -27.23
C VAL A 5 7.22 -11.76 -26.38
N PRO A 6 7.28 -10.52 -25.86
CA PRO A 6 8.41 -10.11 -25.04
C PRO A 6 8.46 -11.00 -23.79
N PRO A 7 9.65 -11.44 -23.35
CA PRO A 7 9.79 -12.17 -22.11
C PRO A 7 9.25 -11.31 -20.96
N THR A 8 8.13 -11.75 -20.38
CA THR A 8 7.54 -11.36 -19.09
C THR A 8 7.91 -9.96 -18.60
N LEU A 9 7.10 -8.95 -18.94
CA LEU A 9 7.19 -7.54 -18.53
C LEU A 9 7.03 -7.27 -17.02
N PHE A 10 7.24 -8.26 -16.15
CA PHE A 10 7.13 -8.10 -14.69
C PHE A 10 8.43 -8.43 -13.95
N ARG A 11 9.58 -8.38 -14.62
CA ARG A 11 10.87 -8.54 -13.95
C ARG A 11 11.71 -7.28 -14.08
N THR A 12 11.60 -6.37 -13.11
CA THR A 12 12.70 -5.47 -12.74
C THR A 12 12.45 -4.81 -11.39
N ALA A 13 13.41 -4.99 -10.49
CA ALA A 13 13.55 -4.42 -9.14
C ALA A 13 12.43 -4.76 -8.14
N HIS A 14 12.72 -5.66 -7.20
CA HIS A 14 12.00 -5.71 -5.94
C HIS A 14 12.44 -4.48 -5.13
N PRO A 15 11.66 -3.39 -5.01
CA PRO A 15 11.98 -2.41 -4.00
C PRO A 15 11.95 -3.12 -2.65
N HIS A 16 12.89 -2.81 -1.76
CA HIS A 16 13.00 -3.49 -0.47
C HIS A 16 11.64 -3.49 0.24
N PRO A 17 10.93 -4.63 0.28
CA PRO A 17 9.60 -4.71 0.84
C PRO A 17 9.64 -4.30 2.30
N GLY A 18 10.77 -4.56 2.99
CA GLY A 18 11.05 -4.08 4.34
C GLY A 18 10.67 -2.62 4.55
N SER A 19 11.22 -1.68 3.77
CA SER A 19 10.99 -0.25 4.04
C SER A 19 9.55 0.21 3.83
N ALA A 20 8.83 -0.35 2.85
CA ALA A 20 7.46 0.05 2.55
C ALA A 20 6.44 -0.67 3.44
N LEU A 21 6.70 -1.95 3.73
CA LEU A 21 5.93 -2.77 4.64
C LEU A 21 6.05 -2.27 6.09
N GLU A 22 7.24 -1.86 6.53
CA GLU A 22 7.46 -1.21 7.83
C GLU A 22 6.63 0.07 7.97
N ARG A 23 6.61 0.93 6.93
CA ARG A 23 5.77 2.14 6.91
C ARG A 23 4.29 1.80 6.91
N ALA A 24 3.89 0.71 6.27
CA ALA A 24 2.51 0.22 6.31
C ALA A 24 2.12 -0.23 7.72
N TYR A 25 2.95 -1.04 8.40
CA TYR A 25 2.71 -1.44 9.78
C TYR A 25 2.63 -0.26 10.74
N HIS A 26 3.57 0.69 10.62
CA HIS A 26 3.56 1.90 11.43
C HIS A 26 2.32 2.77 11.17
N LEU A 27 1.80 2.77 9.94
CA LEU A 27 0.55 3.46 9.63
C LEU A 27 -0.67 2.73 10.21
N VAL A 28 -0.70 1.40 10.16
CA VAL A 28 -1.76 0.60 10.82
C VAL A 28 -1.81 0.91 12.32
N ASP A 29 -0.67 0.92 13.00
CA ASP A 29 -0.58 1.23 14.43
C ASP A 29 -1.12 2.64 14.75
N GLN A 30 -0.71 3.65 13.97
CA GLN A 30 -1.22 5.03 14.11
C GLN A 30 -2.74 5.13 13.94
N LEU A 31 -3.31 4.35 13.03
CA LEU A 31 -4.74 4.42 12.69
C LEU A 31 -5.61 3.49 13.57
N ALA A 32 -4.99 2.54 14.29
CA ALA A 32 -5.71 1.58 15.12
C ALA A 32 -6.54 2.26 16.22
N GLY A 33 -6.00 3.31 16.86
CA GLY A 33 -6.67 4.01 17.95
C GLY A 33 -7.95 4.74 17.57
N SER A 34 -8.16 5.05 16.28
CA SER A 34 -9.34 5.78 15.78
C SER A 34 -10.24 4.94 14.87
N ALA A 35 -9.95 3.65 14.67
CA ALA A 35 -10.74 2.78 13.79
C ALA A 35 -12.23 2.79 14.13
N LEU A 36 -12.58 2.52 15.41
CA LEU A 36 -13.96 2.44 15.87
C LEU A 36 -14.74 3.76 15.75
N GLN A 37 -14.07 4.90 15.94
CA GLN A 37 -14.70 6.21 15.80
C GLN A 37 -15.02 6.52 14.33
N ARG A 38 -14.13 6.16 13.41
CA ARG A 38 -14.28 6.39 11.97
C ARG A 38 -15.30 5.48 11.33
N ASP A 39 -15.42 4.25 11.83
CA ASP A 39 -16.46 3.32 11.40
C ASP A 39 -17.86 3.83 11.80
N ARG A 40 -17.96 4.50 12.96
CA ARG A 40 -19.23 5.05 13.47
C ARG A 40 -19.59 6.40 12.86
N ASP A 41 -18.60 7.23 12.58
CA ASP A 41 -18.78 8.55 11.97
C ASP A 41 -17.95 8.65 10.68
N PRO A 42 -18.47 8.09 9.56
CA PRO A 42 -17.78 8.08 8.29
C PRO A 42 -17.80 9.48 7.66
N GLY A 43 -16.92 10.36 8.15
CA GLY A 43 -16.57 11.62 7.49
C GLY A 43 -15.60 11.41 6.32
N PRO A 44 -15.29 12.47 5.55
CA PRO A 44 -14.26 12.41 4.52
C PRO A 44 -12.89 12.01 5.11
N PRO A 45 -12.20 10.97 4.60
CA PRO A 45 -10.97 10.44 5.19
C PRO A 45 -9.72 11.25 4.79
N ALA A 46 -9.79 12.58 4.90
CA ALA A 46 -8.72 13.47 4.46
C ALA A 46 -7.42 13.24 5.26
N THR A 47 -7.55 12.97 6.56
CA THR A 47 -6.43 12.71 7.47
C THR A 47 -5.72 11.40 7.10
N GLU A 48 -6.47 10.34 6.79
CA GLU A 48 -5.96 9.02 6.40
C GLU A 48 -5.23 9.09 5.06
N VAL A 49 -5.86 9.75 4.07
CA VAL A 49 -5.26 9.95 2.76
C VAL A 49 -3.96 10.75 2.91
N GLN A 50 -3.95 11.75 3.78
CA GLN A 50 -2.73 12.50 4.07
C GLN A 50 -1.67 11.65 4.79
N ALA A 51 -2.07 10.76 5.71
CA ALA A 51 -1.16 9.84 6.37
C ALA A 51 -0.54 8.83 5.39
N LEU A 52 -1.33 8.26 4.48
CA LEU A 52 -0.86 7.42 3.37
C LEU A 52 0.13 8.15 2.45
N ARG A 53 -0.16 9.42 2.16
CA ARG A 53 0.72 10.28 1.35
C ARG A 53 2.05 10.54 2.06
N SER A 54 2.02 10.91 3.33
CA SER A 54 3.22 11.14 4.16
C SER A 54 4.05 9.86 4.32
N ALA A 55 3.39 8.71 4.43
CA ALA A 55 4.04 7.40 4.48
C ALA A 55 4.59 6.93 3.12
N ARG A 56 4.43 7.71 2.03
CA ARG A 56 4.85 7.33 0.67
C ARG A 56 4.32 5.95 0.31
N LEU A 57 3.01 5.73 0.46
CA LEU A 57 2.35 4.48 0.08
C LEU A 57 1.46 4.65 -1.16
N LEU A 58 1.18 5.88 -1.59
CA LEU A 58 0.34 6.18 -2.77
C LEU A 58 1.09 6.05 -4.10
N ASP A 59 2.43 6.07 -4.07
CA ASP A 59 3.33 6.09 -5.23
C ASP A 59 4.16 4.80 -5.37
N LEU A 60 3.71 3.71 -4.73
CA LEU A 60 4.43 2.43 -4.69
C LEU A 60 4.72 1.87 -6.07
N THR A 61 3.70 1.72 -6.91
CA THR A 61 3.81 1.12 -8.25
C THR A 61 4.26 2.10 -9.33
N VAL A 62 4.36 3.40 -9.00
CA VAL A 62 4.78 4.42 -9.94
C VAL A 62 6.26 4.20 -10.28
N PRO A 63 6.66 4.16 -11.57
CA PRO A 63 8.05 3.99 -11.95
C PRO A 63 8.96 5.07 -11.34
N ARG A 64 10.21 4.69 -10.98
CA ARG A 64 11.19 5.62 -10.42
C ARG A 64 11.51 6.80 -11.34
N ALA A 65 11.45 6.60 -12.66
CA ALA A 65 11.63 7.65 -13.66
C ALA A 65 10.59 8.79 -13.54
N HIS A 66 9.46 8.53 -12.89
CA HIS A 66 8.41 9.52 -12.62
C HIS A 66 8.33 9.91 -11.13
N GLY A 67 9.37 9.59 -10.34
CA GLY A 67 9.47 9.96 -8.92
C GLY A 67 8.76 9.00 -7.94
N GLY A 68 8.31 7.83 -8.42
CA GLY A 68 7.73 6.78 -7.59
C GLY A 68 8.74 5.76 -7.07
N GLN A 69 8.23 4.66 -6.50
CA GLN A 69 9.06 3.62 -5.87
C GLN A 69 9.33 2.39 -6.74
N GLY A 70 8.56 2.22 -7.83
CA GLY A 70 8.74 1.13 -8.79
C GLY A 70 8.51 -0.27 -8.20
N ALA A 71 7.56 -0.41 -7.29
CA ALA A 71 7.15 -1.70 -6.75
C ALA A 71 6.43 -2.56 -7.76
N ASP A 72 6.74 -3.86 -7.70
CA ASP A 72 5.97 -4.89 -8.38
C ASP A 72 4.59 -5.05 -7.73
N TRP A 73 3.66 -5.61 -8.51
CA TRP A 73 2.29 -5.84 -8.08
C TRP A 73 2.15 -6.78 -6.86
N PRO A 74 2.88 -7.92 -6.78
CA PRO A 74 2.89 -8.74 -5.58
C PRO A 74 3.22 -7.96 -4.30
N SER A 75 4.29 -7.16 -4.31
CA SER A 75 4.71 -6.33 -3.18
C SER A 75 3.66 -5.26 -2.83
N ALA A 76 3.07 -4.61 -3.82
CA ALA A 76 2.00 -3.64 -3.61
C ALA A 76 0.75 -4.28 -2.97
N LEU A 77 0.38 -5.49 -3.42
CA LEU A 77 -0.77 -6.22 -2.88
C LEU A 77 -0.52 -6.73 -1.45
N GLU A 78 0.71 -7.05 -1.10
CA GLU A 78 1.09 -7.37 0.29
C GLU A 78 0.85 -6.16 1.21
N ILE A 79 1.29 -4.97 0.80
CA ILE A 79 1.05 -3.73 1.54
C ILE A 79 -0.45 -3.43 1.67
N VAL A 80 -1.21 -3.60 0.57
CA VAL A 80 -2.68 -3.48 0.63
C VAL A 80 -3.26 -4.44 1.65
N ARG A 81 -2.79 -5.70 1.70
CA ARG A 81 -3.28 -6.68 2.68
C ARG A 81 -2.99 -6.28 4.12
N VAL A 82 -1.83 -5.68 4.40
CA VAL A 82 -1.51 -5.13 5.72
C VAL A 82 -2.44 -3.97 6.09
N LEU A 83 -2.67 -3.03 5.16
CA LEU A 83 -3.54 -1.88 5.40
C LEU A 83 -5.02 -2.24 5.50
N SER A 84 -5.45 -3.25 4.74
CA SER A 84 -6.81 -3.80 4.76
C SER A 84 -7.04 -4.79 5.90
N HIS A 85 -6.00 -5.12 6.69
CA HIS A 85 -6.19 -5.87 7.92
C HIS A 85 -6.87 -4.97 8.95
N ASP A 86 -8.16 -4.82 8.73
CA ASP A 86 -9.13 -4.19 9.60
C ASP A 86 -9.52 -5.18 10.70
N GLY A 87 -9.70 -4.68 11.92
CA GLY A 87 -10.36 -5.39 13.01
C GLY A 87 -11.83 -5.74 12.73
N SER A 88 -12.32 -5.59 11.50
CA SER A 88 -13.59 -6.14 10.96
C SER A 88 -13.53 -7.67 10.78
N GLY A 89 -13.06 -8.35 11.83
CA GLY A 89 -12.79 -9.78 11.84
C GLY A 89 -12.47 -10.34 13.22
N ASN A 90 -12.94 -9.73 14.32
CA ASN A 90 -13.15 -10.51 15.55
C ASN A 90 -14.21 -9.91 16.52
N LEU A 91 -15.47 -10.27 16.29
CA LEU A 91 -16.44 -10.54 17.37
C LEU A 91 -16.37 -12.05 17.66
N THR A 92 -15.30 -12.52 18.31
CA THR A 92 -15.28 -13.75 19.13
C THR A 92 -14.39 -13.54 20.34
#